data_AF-A0A6J4UZ22-F1
#
_entry.id   AF-A0A6J4UZ22-F1
#
_cell.length_a   1.000
_cell.length_b   1.000
_cell.length_c   1.000
_cell.angle_alpha   90.00
_cell.angle_beta   90.00
_cell.angle_gamma   90.00
#
_symmetry.space_group_name_H-M   'P 1'
#
loop_
_entity.id
_entity.type
_entity.pdbx_description
1 polymer ?
#
loop_
_entity_poly.entity_id
_entity_poly.type
_entity_poly.pdbx_seq_one_letter_code
_entity_poly.pdbx_strand_id
1 'polypeptide(L)'
;AVRVLREMDRLATSGFILNDLRRGRLGFAAAWVAARLTTRNRLTRNDAPLSVQRAYTVTELHDLLRRAEVRGAKISRHRWFRMAAVRTGAGT
;
A
#
# COMPACT_ATOMS: atom_id res chain seq x y z
N ALA A 1 -0.07 -3.34 -11.17
CA ALA A 1 -0.56 -2.18 -10.38
C ALA A 1 -1.33 -1.18 -11.24
N VAL A 2 -0.72 -0.53 -12.26
CA VAL A 2 -1.38 0.51 -13.08
C VAL A 2 -2.76 0.10 -13.61
N ARG A 3 -2.90 -1.08 -14.23
CA ARG A 3 -4.19 -1.57 -14.75
C ARG A 3 -5.26 -1.68 -13.66
N VAL A 4 -4.89 -2.18 -12.48
CA VAL A 4 -5.80 -2.32 -11.34
C VAL A 4 -6.22 -0.96 -10.82
N LEU A 5 -5.29 -0.02 -10.65
CA LEU A 5 -5.60 1.35 -10.22
C LEU A 5 -6.55 2.06 -11.18
N ARG A 6 -6.33 1.91 -12.49
CA ARG A 6 -7.22 2.47 -13.52
C ARG A 6 -8.62 1.87 -13.45
N GLU A 7 -8.74 0.56 -13.27
CA GLU A 7 -10.06 -0.08 -13.11
C GLU A 7 -10.74 0.30 -11.79
N MET A 8 -9.99 0.42 -10.70
CA MET A 8 -10.53 0.93 -9.43
C MET A 8 -11.10 2.33 -9.58
N ASP A 9 -10.42 3.21 -10.33
CA ASP A 9 -10.89 4.56 -10.61
C ASP A 9 -12.13 4.56 -11.50
N ARG A 10 -12.10 3.80 -12.61
CA ARG A 10 -13.21 3.69 -13.56
C ARG A 10 -14.49 3.13 -12.95
N LEU A 11 -14.36 2.14 -12.06
CA LEU A 11 -15.51 1.43 -11.48
C LEU A 11 -16.10 2.13 -10.25
N ALA A 12 -15.29 2.90 -9.52
CA ALA A 12 -15.73 3.43 -8.23
C ALA A 12 -16.44 4.78 -8.37
N THR A 13 -17.76 4.78 -8.22
CA THR A 13 -18.61 5.98 -8.30
C THR A 13 -18.23 7.04 -7.26
N SER A 14 -18.08 6.66 -5.98
CA SER A 14 -17.92 7.64 -4.89
C SER A 14 -16.46 7.89 -4.48
N GLY A 15 -15.53 7.06 -4.90
CA GLY A 15 -14.18 7.07 -4.34
C GLY A 15 -13.56 5.68 -4.22
N PHE A 16 -12.24 5.61 -4.09
CA PHE A 16 -11.58 4.41 -3.59
C PHE A 16 -10.55 4.75 -2.52
N ILE A 17 -10.30 3.78 -1.65
CA ILE A 17 -9.22 3.80 -0.67
C ILE A 17 -8.31 2.61 -0.96
N LEU A 18 -7.03 2.90 -1.22
CA LEU A 18 -5.99 1.89 -1.31
C LEU A 18 -5.12 2.00 -0.07
N ASN A 19 -5.21 1.04 0.84
CA ASN A 19 -4.33 0.94 2.01
C ASN A 19 -3.27 -0.12 1.78
N ASP A 20 -2.00 0.24 1.99
CA ASP A 20 -0.87 -0.67 1.85
C ASP A 20 0.19 -0.43 2.94
N LEU A 21 1.10 -1.38 3.10
CA LEU A 21 2.35 -1.15 3.78
C LEU A 21 3.17 -0.12 3.00
N ARG A 22 4.05 0.57 3.72
CA ARG A 22 5.06 1.46 3.16
C ARG A 22 6.40 0.77 3.30
N ARG A 23 7.08 0.55 2.18
CA ARG A 23 8.42 -0.03 2.17
C ARG A 23 9.39 0.85 2.97
N GLY A 24 10.16 0.21 3.85
CA GLY A 24 11.17 0.89 4.67
C GLY A 24 11.88 -0.06 5.63
N ARG A 25 13.11 0.31 6.03
CA ARG A 25 13.99 -0.53 6.87
C ARG A 25 13.39 -0.83 8.25
N LEU A 26 12.75 0.18 8.87
CA LEU A 26 12.10 0.01 10.18
C LEU A 26 10.91 -0.95 10.12
N GLY A 27 10.06 -0.83 9.10
CA GLY A 27 8.93 -1.76 8.91
C GLY A 27 9.41 -3.18 8.65
N PHE A 28 10.50 -3.34 7.88
CA PHE A 28 11.11 -4.63 7.62
C PHE A 28 11.63 -5.28 8.90
N ALA A 29 12.42 -4.54 9.70
CA ALA A 29 12.94 -5.03 10.97
C ALA A 29 11.81 -5.41 11.93
N ALA A 30 10.79 -4.56 12.05
CA ALA A 30 9.63 -4.84 12.90
C ALA A 30 8.89 -6.12 12.45
N ALA A 31 8.64 -6.29 11.15
CA ALA A 31 8.00 -7.50 10.61
C ALA A 31 8.84 -8.76 10.83
N TRP A 32 10.16 -8.66 10.66
CA TRP A 32 11.11 -9.76 10.87
C TRP A 32 11.18 -10.20 12.34
N VAL A 33 11.23 -9.24 13.26
CA VAL A 33 11.24 -9.50 14.71
C VAL A 33 9.90 -10.09 15.13
N ALA A 34 8.79 -9.44 14.75
CA ALA A 34 7.45 -9.90 15.10
C ALA A 34 7.22 -11.34 14.62
N ALA A 35 7.50 -11.65 13.35
CA ALA A 35 7.26 -12.98 12.82
C ALA A 35 8.12 -14.09 13.48
N ARG A 36 9.31 -13.75 14.01
CA ARG A 36 10.15 -14.70 14.75
C ARG A 36 9.68 -14.91 16.19
N LEU A 37 9.18 -13.86 16.83
CA LEU A 37 8.72 -13.89 18.22
C LEU A 37 7.30 -14.46 18.37
N THR A 38 6.40 -14.22 17.41
CA THR A 38 4.97 -14.55 17.57
C THR A 38 4.56 -15.88 16.96
N THR A 39 5.37 -16.46 16.08
CA THR A 39 5.00 -17.72 15.40
C THR A 39 6.21 -18.59 15.07
N ARG A 40 5.97 -19.90 14.98
CA ARG A 40 6.92 -20.90 14.45
C ARG A 40 6.63 -21.28 13.00
N ASN A 41 5.53 -20.80 12.41
CA ASN A 41 5.17 -21.10 11.02
C ASN A 41 6.22 -20.53 10.06
N ARG A 42 6.82 -21.41 9.26
CA ARG A 42 7.87 -21.07 8.28
C ARG A 42 7.37 -20.10 7.21
N LEU A 43 6.12 -20.24 6.76
CA LEU A 43 5.53 -19.36 5.74
C LEU A 43 5.44 -17.92 6.28
N THR A 44 4.83 -17.73 7.45
CA THR A 44 4.69 -16.39 8.05
C THR A 44 6.04 -15.73 8.34
N ARG A 45 7.03 -16.50 8.83
CA ARG A 45 8.40 -16.00 9.09
C ARG A 45 9.09 -15.48 7.83
N ASN A 46 8.80 -16.06 6.68
CA ASN A 46 9.32 -15.64 5.39
C ASN A 46 8.50 -14.49 4.79
N ASP A 47 7.18 -14.63 4.81
CA ASP A 47 6.29 -13.75 4.07
C ASP A 47 6.08 -12.40 4.74
N ALA A 48 6.16 -12.31 6.07
CA ALA A 48 5.98 -11.02 6.76
C ALA A 48 7.06 -9.99 6.37
N PRO A 49 8.38 -10.29 6.43
CA PRO A 49 9.40 -9.38 5.93
C PRO A 49 9.30 -9.15 4.41
N LEU A 50 9.01 -10.20 3.65
CA LEU A 50 8.88 -10.11 2.19
C LEU A 50 7.72 -9.19 1.76
N SER A 51 6.62 -9.19 2.51
CA SER A 51 5.49 -8.27 2.28
C SER A 51 5.91 -6.81 2.39
N VAL A 52 6.77 -6.46 3.36
CA VAL A 52 7.31 -5.10 3.47
C VAL A 52 8.24 -4.76 2.31
N GLN A 53 9.06 -5.71 1.86
CA GLN A 53 9.96 -5.49 0.72
C GLN A 53 9.21 -5.33 -0.61
N ARG A 54 8.08 -6.02 -0.79
CA ARG A 54 7.21 -5.92 -1.97
C ARG A 54 6.30 -4.70 -1.95
N ALA A 55 6.07 -4.11 -0.79
CA ALA A 55 5.30 -2.88 -0.65
C ALA A 55 5.91 -1.72 -1.44
N TYR A 56 5.12 -0.69 -1.72
CA TYR A 56 5.59 0.50 -2.42
C TYR A 56 6.15 1.56 -1.45
N THR A 57 7.01 2.41 -1.97
CA THR A 57 7.29 3.73 -1.38
C THR A 57 6.18 4.71 -1.76
N VAL A 58 6.11 5.84 -1.06
CA VAL A 58 5.17 6.92 -1.41
C VAL A 58 5.41 7.43 -2.82
N THR A 59 6.68 7.57 -3.22
CA THR A 59 7.05 8.06 -4.56
C THR A 59 6.63 7.08 -5.65
N GLU A 60 6.82 5.78 -5.45
CA GLU A 60 6.36 4.77 -6.41
C GLU A 60 4.84 4.71 -6.50
N LEU A 61 4.13 4.78 -5.36
CA LEU A 61 2.67 4.80 -5.39
C LEU A 61 2.15 6.04 -6.12
N HIS A 62 2.79 7.20 -5.92
CA HIS A 62 2.46 8.42 -6.67
C HIS A 62 2.70 8.23 -8.18
N ASP A 63 3.83 7.65 -8.58
CA ASP A 63 4.11 7.35 -9.99
C ASP A 63 3.08 6.38 -10.60
N LEU A 64 2.69 5.34 -9.85
CA LEU A 64 1.69 4.38 -10.28
C LEU A 64 0.31 5.02 -10.47
N LEU A 65 -0.12 5.89 -9.56
CA LEU A 65 -1.38 6.65 -9.69
C LEU A 65 -1.35 7.56 -10.92
N ARG A 66 -0.25 8.28 -11.13
CA ARG A 66 -0.04 9.13 -12.30
C ARG A 66 -0.12 8.34 -13.61
N ARG A 67 0.56 7.20 -13.69
CA ARG A 67 0.54 6.30 -14.87
C ARG A 67 -0.81 5.64 -15.10
N ALA A 68 -1.59 5.46 -14.05
CA ALA A 68 -2.97 4.98 -14.12
C ALA A 68 -3.96 6.10 -14.46
N GLU A 69 -3.48 7.34 -14.60
CA GLU A 69 -4.28 8.55 -14.87
C GLU A 69 -5.31 8.86 -13.77
N VAL A 70 -5.10 8.34 -12.56
CA VAL A 70 -5.94 8.62 -11.40
C VAL A 70 -5.66 10.04 -10.93
N ARG A 71 -6.64 10.92 -11.09
CA ARG A 71 -6.56 12.33 -10.68
C ARG A 71 -7.15 12.52 -9.28
N GLY A 72 -6.63 13.49 -8.53
CA GLY A 72 -7.18 13.88 -7.23
C GLY A 72 -6.94 12.89 -6.07
N ALA A 73 -6.19 11.80 -6.29
CA ALA A 73 -5.81 10.89 -5.22
C ALA A 73 -4.79 11.54 -4.28
N LYS A 74 -5.08 11.52 -2.97
CA LYS A 74 -4.19 12.02 -1.91
C LYS A 74 -3.53 10.85 -1.19
N ILE A 75 -2.20 10.88 -1.04
CA ILE A 75 -1.46 9.87 -0.29
C ILE A 75 -1.15 10.38 1.13
N SER A 76 -1.55 9.62 2.15
CA SER A 76 -1.22 9.88 3.56
C SER A 76 -0.42 8.73 4.16
N ARG A 77 0.49 9.06 5.09
CA ARG A 77 1.22 8.08 5.90
C ARG A 77 0.50 7.87 7.22
N HIS A 78 0.52 6.65 7.71
CA HIS A 78 -0.14 6.26 8.95
C HIS A 78 0.81 5.50 9.88
N ARG A 79 0.37 5.31 11.12
CA ARG A 79 1.07 4.49 12.11
C ARG A 79 1.28 3.07 11.59
N TRP A 80 2.23 2.35 12.19
CA TRP A 80 2.53 0.96 11.86
C TRP A 80 2.96 0.75 10.40
N PHE A 81 3.77 1.70 9.89
CA PHE A 81 4.39 1.64 8.57
C PHE A 81 3.37 1.54 7.42
N ARG A 82 2.17 2.10 7.58
CA ARG A 82 1.13 2.09 6.55
C ARG A 82 1.08 3.40 5.78
N MET A 83 0.50 3.34 4.60
CA MET A 83 0.07 4.50 3.84
C MET A 83 -1.25 4.19 3.13
N ALA A 84 -2.01 5.24 2.86
CA ALA A 84 -3.24 5.12 2.09
C ALA A 84 -3.23 6.12 0.94
N ALA A 85 -3.72 5.70 -0.23
CA ALA A 85 -4.16 6.61 -1.28
C ALA A 85 -5.68 6.69 -1.25
N VAL A 86 -6.22 7.89 -1.10
CA VAL A 86 -7.66 8.14 -1.09
C VAL A 86 -8.00 9.03 -2.27
N ARG A 87 -8.90 8.55 -3.11
CA ARG A 87 -9.53 9.34 -4.15
C ARG A 87 -11.02 9.42 -3.84
N THR A 88 -11.57 10.63 -3.84
CA THR A 88 -13.01 10.88 -3.74
C THR A 88 -13.59 11.07 -5.15
N GLY A 89 -14.83 10.64 -5.38
CA GLY A 89 -15.57 11.01 -6.58
C GLY A 89 -15.77 12.53 -6.63
N ALA A 90 -15.89 13.08 -7.84
CA ALA A 90 -16.53 14.37 -7.97
C ALA A 90 -17.98 14.15 -7.52
N GLY A 91 -18.40 14.80 -6.43
CA GLY A 91 -19.81 14.80 -6.07
C GLY A 91 -20.60 15.31 -7.27
N THR A 92 -21.53 14.49 -7.76
CA THR A 92 -22.62 14.95 -8.63
C THR A 92 -23.40 16.06 -7.96
#